data_AF-A0A1E4CEM6-F1
#
_entry.id   AF-A0A1E4CEM6-F1
#
_cell.length_a   1.000
_cell.length_b   1.000
_cell.length_c   1.000
_cell.angle_alpha   90.00
_cell.angle_beta   90.00
_cell.angle_gamma   90.00
#
_symmetry.space_group_name_H-M   'P 1'
#
loop_
_entity.id
_entity.type
_entity.pdbx_description
1 polymer ?
#
loop_
_entity_poly.entity_id
_entity_poly.type
_entity_poly.pdbx_seq_one_letter_code
_entity_poly.pdbx_strand_id
1 'polypeptide(L)'
;MNDLLDIAALVLVLIGGLLCVTAAIGLLRFRDVPTRLHAATKPQVLGLILICLAIALSLRSWPVVAFLVPVVMTQLATAPLSAHMVGRQAYRNGTIDERSLYVDELDEARRTPPAAGG
;
A
#
# COMPACT_ATOMS: atom_id res chain seq x y z
N MET A 1 35.79 1.53 -6.87
CA MET A 1 34.91 2.62 -6.42
C MET A 1 34.18 3.13 -7.65
N ASN A 2 32.85 3.03 -7.68
CA ASN A 2 32.07 3.64 -8.77
C ASN A 2 31.24 4.73 -8.10
N ASP A 3 31.88 5.85 -7.76
CA ASP A 3 31.29 6.93 -6.95
C ASP A 3 29.95 7.43 -7.52
N LEU A 4 29.79 7.38 -8.84
CA LEU A 4 28.53 7.70 -9.51
C LEU A 4 27.37 6.77 -9.12
N LEU A 5 27.63 5.46 -8.97
CA LEU A 5 26.62 4.48 -8.57
C LEU A 5 26.26 4.63 -7.09
N ASP A 6 27.23 4.99 -6.25
CA ASP A 6 26.99 5.23 -4.82
C ASP A 6 26.16 6.52 -4.62
N ILE A 7 26.44 7.57 -5.38
CA ILE A 7 25.62 8.79 -5.41
C ILE A 7 24.20 8.47 -5.91
N ALA A 8 24.07 7.69 -7.00
CA ALA A 8 22.76 7.30 -7.51
C ALA A 8 21.96 6.50 -6.48
N ALA A 9 22.59 5.52 -5.81
CA ALA A 9 21.96 4.74 -4.74
C ALA A 9 21.50 5.64 -3.58
N LEU A 10 22.33 6.61 -3.16
CA LEU A 10 21.98 7.57 -2.11
C LEU A 10 20.73 8.38 -2.48
N VAL A 11 20.68 8.91 -3.71
CA VAL A 11 19.53 9.69 -4.20
C VAL A 11 18.27 8.82 -4.24
N LEU A 12 18.37 7.58 -4.72
CA LEU A 12 17.23 6.66 -4.75
C LEU A 12 16.70 6.34 -3.35
N VAL A 13 17.58 6.13 -2.36
CA VAL A 13 17.19 5.90 -0.96
C VAL A 13 16.50 7.13 -0.37
N LEU A 14 17.01 8.33 -0.62
CA LEU A 14 16.40 9.56 -0.11
C LEU A 14 15.00 9.80 -0.71
N ILE A 15 14.84 9.62 -2.02
CA ILE A 15 13.55 9.74 -2.69
C ILE A 15 12.59 8.66 -2.17
N GLY A 16 13.06 7.40 -2.07
CA GLY A 16 12.26 6.30 -1.56
C GLY A 16 11.80 6.53 -0.12
N GLY A 17 12.69 7.03 0.74
CA GLY A 17 12.37 7.41 2.12
C GLY A 17 11.34 8.54 2.21
N LEU A 18 11.47 9.58 1.39
CA LEU A 18 10.50 10.68 1.34
C LEU A 18 9.12 10.17 0.89
N LEU A 19 9.06 9.26 -0.08
CA LEU A 19 7.81 8.62 -0.50
C LEU A 19 7.18 7.79 0.63
N CYS A 20 7.98 7.05 1.40
CA CYS A 20 7.49 6.33 2.58
C CYS A 20 6.90 7.28 3.64
N VAL A 21 7.55 8.43 3.89
CA VAL A 21 7.05 9.44 4.82
C VAL A 21 5.73 10.04 4.33
N THR A 22 5.65 10.40 3.04
CA THR A 22 4.39 10.93 2.47
C THR A 22 3.25 9.91 2.50
N ALA A 23 3.52 8.62 2.28
CA ALA A 23 2.54 7.55 2.47
C ALA A 23 2.03 7.49 3.92
N ALA A 24 2.93 7.56 4.91
CA ALA A 24 2.57 7.56 6.33
C ALA A 24 1.73 8.79 6.71
N ILE A 25 2.09 9.98 6.20
CA ILE A 25 1.31 11.21 6.40
C ILE A 25 -0.07 11.09 5.75
N GLY A 26 -0.16 10.54 4.54
CA GLY A 26 -1.44 10.28 3.85
C GLY A 26 -2.35 9.37 4.67
N LEU A 27 -1.80 8.31 5.26
CA LEU A 27 -2.54 7.38 6.12
C LEU A 27 -3.17 8.05 7.36
N LEU A 28 -2.48 9.05 7.92
CA LEU A 28 -2.93 9.79 9.11
C LEU A 28 -3.86 10.96 8.76
N ARG A 29 -3.73 11.56 7.57
CA ARG A 29 -4.48 12.76 7.17
C ARG A 29 -5.85 12.46 6.58
N PHE A 30 -6.00 11.34 5.85
CA PHE A 30 -7.28 10.99 5.23
C PHE A 30 -8.21 10.32 6.24
N ARG A 31 -9.48 10.72 6.26
CA ARG A 31 -10.50 10.19 7.18
C ARG A 31 -11.22 8.95 6.61
N ASP A 32 -11.36 8.88 5.29
CA ASP A 32 -12.01 7.76 4.59
C ASP A 32 -11.05 6.61 4.32
N VAL A 33 -11.48 5.41 4.66
CA VAL A 33 -10.75 4.15 4.48
C VAL A 33 -10.21 3.93 3.04
N PRO A 34 -11.02 4.06 1.97
CA PRO A 34 -10.51 3.88 0.59
C PRO A 34 -9.47 4.95 0.22
N THR A 35 -9.65 6.19 0.67
CA THR A 35 -8.72 7.29 0.43
C THR A 35 -7.40 7.09 1.17
N ARG A 36 -7.45 6.57 2.41
CA ARG A 36 -6.28 6.16 3.21
C ARG A 36 -5.51 5.02 2.55
N LEU A 37 -6.21 4.00 2.04
CA LEU A 37 -5.59 2.87 1.36
C LEU A 37 -4.88 3.30 0.07
N HIS A 38 -5.52 4.14 -0.75
CA HIS A 38 -4.88 4.66 -1.96
C HIS A 38 -3.69 5.55 -1.68
N ALA A 39 -3.79 6.44 -0.69
CA ALA A 39 -2.72 7.35 -0.30
C ALA A 39 -1.54 6.64 0.35
N ALA A 40 -1.78 5.57 1.12
CA ALA A 40 -0.73 4.81 1.78
C ALA A 40 -0.04 3.83 0.81
N THR A 41 -0.77 3.18 -0.10
CA THR A 41 -0.19 2.12 -0.93
C THR A 41 0.62 2.63 -2.12
N LYS A 42 0.17 3.69 -2.82
CA LYS A 42 0.82 4.17 -4.05
C LYS A 42 2.25 4.70 -3.81
N PRO A 43 2.49 5.64 -2.86
CA PRO A 43 3.83 6.15 -2.62
C PRO A 43 4.71 5.10 -1.93
N GLN A 44 4.13 4.25 -1.06
CA GLN A 44 4.89 3.22 -0.34
C GLN A 44 5.48 2.14 -1.26
N VAL A 45 4.69 1.64 -2.24
CA VAL A 45 5.19 0.64 -3.19
C VAL A 45 6.31 1.20 -4.06
N LEU A 46 6.14 2.43 -4.56
CA LEU A 46 7.18 3.14 -5.31
C LEU A 46 8.44 3.37 -4.46
N GLY A 47 8.28 3.80 -3.21
CA GLY A 47 9.38 4.01 -2.27
C GLY A 47 10.17 2.73 -1.99
N LEU A 48 9.48 1.61 -1.77
CA LEU A 48 10.12 0.31 -1.57
C LEU A 48 10.91 -0.14 -2.81
N ILE A 49 10.33 0.00 -4.01
CA ILE A 49 11.00 -0.38 -5.26
C ILE A 49 12.27 0.44 -5.46
N LEU A 50 12.24 1.75 -5.20
CA LEU A 50 13.42 2.62 -5.30
C LEU A 50 14.52 2.23 -4.31
N ILE A 51 14.16 1.90 -3.08
CA ILE A 51 15.11 1.42 -2.07
C ILE A 51 15.71 0.07 -2.48
N CYS A 52 14.90 -0.87 -2.96
CA CYS A 52 15.39 -2.17 -3.45
C CYS A 52 16.36 -1.99 -4.63
N LEU A 53 16.04 -1.07 -5.55
CA LEU A 53 16.91 -0.76 -6.68
C LEU A 53 18.24 -0.13 -6.22
N ALA A 54 18.22 0.78 -5.24
CA ALA A 54 19.45 1.33 -4.66
C ALA A 54 20.33 0.24 -4.03
N ILE A 55 19.72 -0.68 -3.27
CA ILE A 55 20.42 -1.80 -2.63
C ILE A 55 21.04 -2.72 -3.70
N ALA A 56 20.29 -3.04 -4.76
CA ALA A 56 20.78 -3.85 -5.87
C ALA A 56 21.96 -3.18 -6.61
N LEU A 57 21.89 -1.86 -6.83
CA LEU A 57 22.95 -1.07 -7.48
C LEU A 57 24.20 -0.91 -6.62
N SER A 58 24.05 -0.82 -5.30
CA SER A 58 25.17 -0.66 -4.36
C SER A 58 25.92 -1.98 -4.14
N LEU A 59 25.19 -3.05 -3.81
CA LEU A 59 25.80 -4.35 -3.45
C LEU A 59 26.16 -5.20 -4.67
N ARG A 60 25.46 -5.04 -5.80
CA ARG A 60 25.69 -5.77 -7.07
C ARG A 60 25.90 -7.27 -6.92
N SER A 61 25.22 -7.88 -5.95
CA SER A 61 25.36 -9.30 -5.67
C SER A 61 24.08 -10.04 -6.00
N TRP A 62 24.21 -11.14 -6.75
CA TRP A 62 23.11 -12.02 -7.11
C TRP A 62 22.31 -12.53 -5.90
N PRO A 63 22.95 -12.91 -4.76
CA PRO A 63 22.21 -13.29 -3.56
C PRO A 63 21.29 -12.17 -3.05
N VAL A 64 21.76 -10.91 -3.05
CA VAL A 64 20.95 -9.77 -2.59
C VAL A 64 19.73 -9.56 -3.49
N VAL A 65 19.91 -9.63 -4.81
CA VAL A 65 18.79 -9.53 -5.75
C VAL A 65 17.78 -10.65 -5.53
N ALA A 66 18.25 -11.88 -5.29
CA ALA A 66 17.37 -13.02 -5.00
C ALA A 66 16.54 -12.82 -3.72
N PHE A 67 17.07 -12.13 -2.70
CA PHE A 67 16.32 -11.76 -1.49
C PHE A 67 15.36 -10.59 -1.71
N LEU A 68 15.68 -9.64 -2.59
CA LEU A 68 14.80 -8.49 -2.87
C LEU A 68 13.53 -8.89 -3.64
N VAL A 69 13.59 -9.90 -4.50
CA VAL A 69 12.44 -10.40 -5.26
C VAL A 69 11.26 -10.79 -4.36
N PRO A 70 11.39 -11.70 -3.36
CA PRO A 70 10.29 -12.06 -2.47
C PRO A 70 9.83 -10.88 -1.61
N VAL A 71 10.71 -9.93 -1.26
CA VAL A 71 10.32 -8.71 -0.52
C VAL A 71 9.35 -7.86 -1.35
N VAL A 72 9.66 -7.60 -2.62
CA VAL A 72 8.77 -6.84 -3.50
C VAL A 72 7.47 -7.60 -3.76
N MET A 73 7.55 -8.92 -3.99
CA MET A 73 6.37 -9.76 -4.22
C MET A 73 5.42 -9.78 -3.01
N THR A 74 5.96 -9.99 -1.81
CA THR A 74 5.17 -9.98 -0.57
C THR A 74 4.58 -8.61 -0.28
N GLN A 75 5.29 -7.52 -0.56
CA GLN A 75 4.74 -6.17 -0.44
C GLN A 75 3.55 -5.96 -1.38
N LEU A 76 3.68 -6.38 -2.64
CA LEU A 76 2.62 -6.28 -3.64
C LEU A 76 1.41 -7.14 -3.28
N ALA A 77 1.60 -8.28 -2.60
CA ALA A 77 0.49 -9.09 -2.09
C ALA A 77 -0.16 -8.50 -0.82
N THR A 78 0.64 -7.87 0.05
CA THR A 78 0.17 -7.31 1.32
C THR A 78 -0.75 -6.12 1.11
N ALA A 79 -0.50 -5.27 0.10
CA ALA A 79 -1.33 -4.12 -0.23
C ALA A 79 -2.80 -4.48 -0.55
N PRO A 80 -3.11 -5.38 -1.52
CA PRO A 80 -4.49 -5.78 -1.83
C PRO A 80 -5.14 -6.60 -0.71
N LEU A 81 -4.39 -7.45 0.00
CA LEU A 81 -4.91 -8.18 1.16
C LEU A 81 -5.34 -7.22 2.27
N SER A 82 -4.50 -6.23 2.59
CA SER A 82 -4.83 -5.19 3.56
C SER A 82 -6.01 -4.35 3.10
N ALA A 83 -6.07 -3.98 1.82
CA ALA A 83 -7.21 -3.26 1.26
C ALA A 83 -8.52 -4.05 1.38
N HIS A 84 -8.50 -5.35 1.09
CA HIS A 84 -9.68 -6.20 1.18
C HIS A 84 -10.14 -6.41 2.63
N MET A 85 -9.21 -6.68 3.55
CA MET A 85 -9.51 -6.83 4.99
C MET A 85 -10.05 -5.54 5.60
N VAL A 86 -9.39 -4.41 5.33
CA VAL A 86 -9.78 -3.10 5.86
C VAL A 86 -11.11 -2.66 5.22
N GLY A 87 -11.34 -2.92 3.94
CA GLY A 87 -12.63 -2.66 3.29
C GLY A 87 -13.80 -3.42 3.92
N ARG A 88 -13.63 -4.74 4.16
CA ARG A 88 -14.66 -5.55 4.84
C ARG A 88 -14.91 -5.12 6.28
N GLN A 89 -13.85 -4.75 7.01
CA GLN A 89 -13.96 -4.26 8.40
C GLN A 89 -14.63 -2.89 8.46
N ALA A 90 -14.27 -1.98 7.55
CA ALA A 90 -14.85 -0.65 7.49
C ALA A 90 -16.36 -0.70 7.23
N TYR A 91 -16.79 -1.57 6.31
CA TYR A 91 -18.21 -1.79 5.99
C TYR A 91 -18.99 -2.42 7.15
N ARG A 92 -18.35 -3.33 7.92
CA ARG A 92 -18.95 -3.94 9.11
C ARG A 92 -19.09 -2.98 10.28
N ASN A 93 -18.10 -2.12 10.51
CA ASN A 93 -18.07 -1.19 11.64
C ASN A 93 -18.83 0.12 11.41
N GLY A 94 -19.44 0.32 10.23
CA GLY A 94 -20.16 1.57 9.89
C GLY A 94 -19.25 2.79 9.81
N THR A 95 -17.94 2.58 9.64
CA THR A 95 -16.93 3.66 9.57
C THR A 95 -16.72 4.19 8.16
N ILE A 96 -17.51 3.71 7.19
CA ILE A 96 -17.52 4.26 5.83
C ILE A 96 -18.41 5.50 5.84
N ASP A 97 -17.92 6.60 5.29
CA ASP A 97 -18.72 7.81 5.14
C ASP A 97 -19.83 7.58 4.10
N GLU A 98 -21.01 7.18 4.59
CA GLU A 98 -22.24 6.94 3.81
C GLU A 98 -22.62 8.15 2.94
N ARG A 99 -22.18 9.36 3.30
CA ARG A 99 -22.44 10.57 2.51
C ARG A 99 -21.54 10.71 1.27
N SER A 100 -20.42 9.99 1.20
CA SER A 100 -19.53 10.00 0.04
C SER A 100 -19.86 8.90 -1.00
N LEU A 101 -20.70 7.94 -0.62
CA LEU A 101 -21.12 6.83 -1.48
C LEU A 101 -22.26 7.28 -2.40
N TYR A 102 -21.97 7.45 -3.69
CA TYR A 102 -22.98 7.77 -4.71
C TYR A 102 -23.83 6.55 -5.11
N VAL A 103 -23.25 5.34 -5.01
CA VAL A 103 -23.92 4.06 -5.24
C VAL A 103 -23.38 3.05 -4.22
N ASP A 104 -24.27 2.43 -3.45
CA ASP A 104 -23.95 1.35 -2.52
C ASP A 104 -24.75 0.09 -2.88
N GLU A 105 -24.16 -0.79 -3.68
CA GLU A 105 -24.76 -2.08 -4.06
C GLU A 105 -24.78 -3.10 -2.91
N LEU A 106 -24.02 -2.87 -1.83
CA LEU A 106 -24.03 -3.75 -0.66
C LEU A 106 -25.11 -3.38 0.37
N ASP A 107 -25.71 -2.18 0.31
CA ASP A 107 -26.80 -1.76 1.20
C ASP A 107 -28.05 -2.63 1.01
N GLU A 108 -28.35 -3.02 -0.24
CA GLU A 108 -29.50 -3.87 -0.58
C GLU A 108 -29.42 -5.26 0.09
N ALA A 109 -28.21 -5.83 0.17
CA ALA A 109 -27.95 -7.09 0.87
C ALA A 109 -27.97 -6.93 2.42
N ARG A 110 -27.80 -5.71 2.94
CA ARG A 110 -27.86 -5.41 4.37
C ARG A 110 -29.31 -5.16 4.84
N ARG A 111 -30.13 -4.54 4.00
CA ARG A 111 -31.53 -4.21 4.27
C ARG A 111 -32.49 -5.36 4.07
N THR A 112 -32.12 -6.35 3.25
CA THR A 112 -32.89 -7.58 3.10
C THR A 112 -32.41 -8.56 4.16
N PRO A 113 -33.17 -8.83 5.25
CA PRO A 113 -32.82 -9.91 6.16
C PRO A 113 -32.72 -11.20 5.34
N PRO A 114 -31.81 -12.13 5.66
CA PRO A 114 -31.86 -13.44 5.04
C PRO A 114 -33.29 -13.92 5.17
N ALA A 115 -33.93 -14.22 4.04
CA ALA A 115 -35.28 -14.75 4.07
C ALA A 115 -35.24 -15.89 5.09
N ALA A 116 -36.07 -15.77 6.14
CA ALA A 116 -36.30 -16.85 7.08
C ALA A 116 -37.01 -17.97 6.30
N GLY A 117 -36.26 -18.67 5.46
CA GLY A 117 -36.62 -19.90 4.78
C GLY A 117 -35.94 -21.02 5.55
N GLY A 118 -36.75 -21.79 6.28
CA GLY A 118 -36.33 -22.95 7.04
C GLY A 118 -35.98 -24.17 6.20
#